data_AF-A0A3M2EQ23-F1
#
_entry.id   AF-A0A3M2EQ23-F1
#
_cell.length_a   1.000
_cell.length_b   1.000
_cell.length_c   1.000
_cell.angle_alpha   90.00
_cell.angle_beta   90.00
_cell.angle_gamma   90.00
#
_symmetry.space_group_name_H-M   'P 1'
#
loop_
_entity.id
_entity.type
_entity.pdbx_description
1 polymer ?
#
loop_
_entity_poly.entity_id
_entity_poly.type
_entity_poly.pdbx_seq_one_letter_code
_entity_poly.pdbx_strand_id
1 'polypeptide(L)'
;IGPLVLAQDSYMRNNPDGEWNYEIDPDLNHETCDWDTWLGPVSDRPFSADHYHRWRKYYPYCAGILGDLLAHRIHPLLIATGNPEFPTRVACIGTRKITPDRDVPDNTQLLAEFPSGLCMIITGSTVNEQGLGQVIRGHEATLYFSGNTLEMRPERPFADLVDRQQFDNIEPGVSIPAHIANFFESIRENKAPNGNIDVAIRCQTIISMAEMSERLGEMLYFDPTTRKLTTGSGREIEPITYGTLELS
;
A
#
# COMPACT_ATOMS: atom_id res chain seq x y z
N ILE A 1 -17.36 8.22 15.68
CA ILE A 1 -17.33 9.34 14.70
C ILE A 1 -18.46 9.24 13.66
N GLY A 2 -19.55 8.52 13.97
CA GLY A 2 -20.55 8.09 12.97
C GLY A 2 -20.04 7.09 11.94
N PRO A 3 -20.86 6.75 10.93
CA PRO A 3 -20.44 5.96 9.76
C PRO A 3 -19.22 6.56 9.07
N LEU A 4 -18.29 5.72 8.63
CA LEU A 4 -17.07 6.16 7.96
C LEU A 4 -17.37 6.62 6.52
N VAL A 5 -16.71 7.69 6.09
CA VAL A 5 -16.92 8.33 4.78
C VAL A 5 -15.66 8.27 3.94
N LEU A 6 -14.53 8.74 4.48
CA LEU A 6 -13.29 8.87 3.71
C LEU A 6 -12.05 8.67 4.58
N ALA A 7 -11.21 7.71 4.23
CA ALA A 7 -9.85 7.58 4.72
C ALA A 7 -8.87 8.16 3.69
N GLN A 8 -7.85 8.88 4.14
CA GLN A 8 -6.77 9.35 3.27
C GLN A 8 -5.43 9.26 3.97
N ASP A 9 -4.38 9.03 3.18
CA ASP A 9 -2.99 9.11 3.62
C ASP A 9 -2.07 9.20 2.39
N SER A 10 -0.78 9.40 2.61
CA SER A 10 0.20 9.41 1.54
C SER A 10 1.57 8.88 1.98
N TYR A 11 2.36 8.44 1.00
CA TYR A 11 3.78 8.17 1.20
C TYR A 11 4.57 8.93 0.14
N MET A 12 5.28 9.97 0.58
CA MET A 12 5.96 10.91 -0.31
C MET A 12 7.46 10.93 -0.04
N ARG A 13 8.25 10.97 -1.11
CA ARG A 13 9.71 11.11 -1.10
C ARG A 13 10.13 12.01 -2.25
N ASN A 14 11.33 12.57 -2.13
CA ASN A 14 11.95 13.34 -3.20
C ASN A 14 13.47 13.24 -3.07
N ASN A 15 14.04 12.13 -3.56
CA ASN A 15 15.47 11.92 -3.53
C ASN A 15 16.12 12.52 -4.80
N PRO A 16 17.06 13.47 -4.69
CA PRO A 16 17.77 14.03 -5.84
C PRO A 16 18.46 12.99 -6.73
N ASP A 17 18.92 11.87 -6.16
CA ASP A 17 19.59 10.80 -6.88
C ASP A 17 18.61 9.75 -7.45
N GLY A 18 17.30 9.95 -7.23
CA GLY A 18 16.23 9.03 -7.59
C GLY A 18 16.07 7.86 -6.62
N GLU A 19 14.85 7.33 -6.52
CA GLU A 19 14.57 6.19 -5.63
C GLU A 19 15.09 4.87 -6.20
N TRP A 20 15.57 4.02 -5.27
CA TRP A 20 16.12 2.68 -5.50
C TRP A 20 17.33 2.61 -6.43
N ASN A 21 18.05 3.71 -6.60
CA ASN A 21 19.34 3.74 -7.28
C ASN A 21 20.49 3.33 -6.33
N TYR A 22 20.38 2.12 -5.78
CA TYR A 22 21.40 1.57 -4.89
C TYR A 22 22.75 1.38 -5.60
N GLU A 23 23.83 1.40 -4.82
CA GLU A 23 25.16 1.02 -5.29
C GLU A 23 25.14 -0.44 -5.79
N ILE A 24 25.80 -0.68 -6.92
CA ILE A 24 25.94 -2.01 -7.50
C ILE A 24 27.28 -2.56 -7.05
N ASP A 25 27.26 -3.74 -6.44
CA ASP A 25 28.47 -4.43 -6.04
C ASP A 25 29.30 -4.80 -7.29
N PRO A 26 30.56 -4.31 -7.41
CA PRO A 26 31.40 -4.61 -8.56
C PRO A 26 31.76 -6.10 -8.69
N ASP A 27 31.65 -6.88 -7.61
CA ASP A 27 31.95 -8.32 -7.61
C ASP A 27 30.73 -9.16 -8.03
N LEU A 28 29.54 -8.55 -8.17
CA LEU A 28 28.33 -9.25 -8.60
C LEU A 28 28.37 -9.57 -10.10
N ASN A 29 28.37 -10.86 -10.43
CA ASN A 29 28.34 -11.37 -11.79
C ASN A 29 27.66 -12.75 -11.83
N HIS A 30 27.52 -13.32 -13.03
CA HIS A 30 26.86 -14.62 -13.23
C HIS A 30 27.52 -15.82 -12.51
N GLU A 31 28.77 -15.71 -12.07
CA GLU A 31 29.46 -16.75 -11.30
C GLU A 31 29.23 -16.57 -9.80
N THR A 32 29.01 -15.34 -9.33
CA THR A 32 28.80 -15.00 -7.91
C THR A 32 27.33 -14.90 -7.51
N CYS A 33 26.43 -14.84 -8.49
CA CYS A 33 24.98 -14.81 -8.32
C CYS A 33 24.34 -16.00 -9.02
N ASP A 34 23.63 -16.85 -8.26
CA ASP A 34 22.70 -17.82 -8.83
C ASP A 34 21.46 -17.09 -9.38
N TRP A 35 21.61 -16.61 -10.62
CA TRP A 35 20.64 -15.77 -11.29
C TRP A 35 19.31 -16.49 -11.56
N ASP A 36 19.38 -17.76 -11.92
CA ASP A 36 18.19 -18.57 -12.20
C ASP A 36 17.34 -18.74 -10.93
N THR A 37 17.99 -19.02 -9.79
CA THR A 37 17.30 -19.05 -8.49
C THR A 37 16.76 -17.68 -8.10
N TRP A 38 17.50 -16.60 -8.38
CA TRP A 38 17.05 -15.24 -8.06
C TRP A 38 15.82 -14.81 -8.88
N LEU A 39 15.79 -15.15 -10.18
CA LEU A 39 14.64 -14.88 -11.04
C LEU A 39 13.39 -15.67 -10.63
N GLY A 40 13.58 -16.89 -10.11
CA GLY A 40 12.48 -17.74 -9.70
C GLY A 40 11.50 -18.00 -10.86
N PRO A 41 10.18 -17.77 -10.70
CA PRO A 41 9.19 -17.99 -11.76
C PRO A 41 9.34 -17.09 -13.00
N VAL A 42 10.14 -16.03 -12.91
CA VAL A 42 10.34 -15.03 -13.98
C VAL A 42 11.57 -15.42 -14.82
N SER A 43 11.63 -16.69 -15.23
CA SER A 43 12.88 -17.41 -15.51
C SER A 43 13.50 -17.25 -16.91
N ASP A 44 13.29 -16.13 -17.61
CA ASP A 44 13.85 -15.94 -18.96
C ASP A 44 14.42 -14.52 -19.16
N ARG A 45 15.44 -14.17 -18.36
CA ARG A 45 16.12 -12.88 -18.45
C ARG A 45 17.64 -13.07 -18.34
N PRO A 46 18.45 -12.35 -19.13
CA PRO A 46 19.90 -12.38 -18.95
C PRO A 46 20.29 -11.79 -17.59
N PHE A 47 21.42 -12.25 -17.04
CA PHE A 47 21.97 -11.68 -15.80
C PHE A 47 22.08 -10.16 -15.90
N SER A 48 21.59 -9.46 -14.87
CA SER A 48 21.68 -8.01 -14.77
C SER A 48 21.90 -7.60 -13.32
N ALA A 49 23.08 -7.07 -13.03
CA ALA A 49 23.41 -6.52 -11.72
C ALA A 49 22.48 -5.36 -11.31
N ASP A 50 21.99 -4.61 -12.30
CA ASP A 50 21.03 -3.54 -12.07
C ASP A 50 19.65 -4.08 -11.65
N HIS A 51 19.13 -5.12 -12.32
CA HIS A 51 17.90 -5.78 -11.87
C HIS A 51 18.08 -6.44 -10.51
N TYR A 52 19.24 -7.03 -10.22
CA TYR A 52 19.52 -7.66 -8.92
C TYR A 52 19.44 -6.64 -7.77
N HIS A 53 20.23 -5.56 -7.84
CA HIS A 53 20.30 -4.59 -6.75
C HIS A 53 19.08 -3.67 -6.72
N ARG A 54 18.51 -3.33 -7.89
CA ARG A 54 17.49 -2.29 -8.05
C ARG A 54 16.14 -2.84 -8.50
N TRP A 55 15.84 -4.09 -8.15
CA TRP A 55 14.64 -4.82 -8.52
C TRP A 55 13.31 -4.06 -8.30
N ARG A 56 13.26 -3.16 -7.31
CA ARG A 56 12.08 -2.32 -7.03
C ARG A 56 11.68 -1.39 -8.18
N LYS A 57 12.59 -1.14 -9.13
CA LYS A 57 12.34 -0.31 -10.32
C LYS A 57 11.55 -1.06 -11.41
N TYR A 58 11.46 -2.38 -11.34
CA TYR A 58 11.07 -3.21 -12.48
C TYR A 58 9.82 -4.04 -12.16
N TYR A 59 8.82 -3.97 -13.05
CA TYR A 59 7.58 -4.76 -12.97
C TYR A 59 7.76 -6.27 -12.89
N PRO A 60 8.86 -6.89 -13.32
CA PRO A 60 9.06 -8.32 -13.13
C PRO A 60 9.22 -8.74 -11.67
N TYR A 61 9.48 -7.81 -10.76
CA TYR A 61 9.76 -8.15 -9.35
C TYR A 61 8.99 -7.28 -8.36
N CYS A 62 8.50 -6.12 -8.78
CA CYS A 62 7.91 -5.13 -7.89
C CYS A 62 6.94 -4.19 -8.62
N ALA A 63 6.01 -3.61 -7.85
CA ALA A 63 5.15 -2.51 -8.31
C ALA A 63 5.68 -1.13 -7.88
N GLY A 64 6.96 -1.02 -7.55
CA GLY A 64 7.59 0.22 -7.09
C GLY A 64 6.94 0.74 -5.81
N ILE A 65 6.62 2.04 -5.80
CA ILE A 65 6.12 2.74 -4.60
C ILE A 65 4.78 2.16 -4.14
N LEU A 66 3.96 1.71 -5.11
CA LEU A 66 2.66 1.10 -4.86
C LEU A 66 2.80 -0.18 -4.04
N GLY A 67 3.70 -1.07 -4.46
CA GLY A 67 3.92 -2.36 -3.80
C GLY A 67 4.77 -2.28 -2.53
N ASP A 68 5.78 -1.41 -2.51
CA ASP A 68 6.77 -1.34 -1.43
C ASP A 68 6.33 -0.42 -0.28
N LEU A 69 5.78 0.76 -0.59
CA LEU A 69 5.59 1.82 0.40
C LEU A 69 4.13 2.07 0.80
N LEU A 70 3.18 1.92 -0.13
CA LEU A 70 1.77 2.23 0.19
C LEU A 70 1.14 1.24 1.17
N ALA A 71 1.69 0.03 1.30
CA ALA A 71 1.34 -0.92 2.37
C ALA A 71 1.50 -0.31 3.77
N HIS A 72 2.53 0.53 3.98
CA HIS A 72 2.76 1.21 5.25
C HIS A 72 1.72 2.27 5.60
N ARG A 73 0.84 2.63 4.64
CA ARG A 73 -0.26 3.60 4.83
C ARG A 73 -1.61 2.89 4.87
N ILE A 74 -1.84 1.97 3.93
CA ILE A 74 -3.09 1.23 3.82
C ILE A 74 -3.31 0.34 5.05
N HIS A 75 -2.29 -0.40 5.48
CA HIS A 75 -2.45 -1.36 6.58
C HIS A 75 -2.83 -0.68 7.91
N PRO A 76 -2.14 0.36 8.41
CA PRO A 76 -2.58 1.07 9.61
C PRO A 76 -3.96 1.72 9.47
N LEU A 77 -4.29 2.29 8.30
CA LEU A 77 -5.63 2.86 8.07
C LEU A 77 -6.72 1.80 8.17
N LEU A 78 -6.52 0.61 7.58
CA LEU A 78 -7.47 -0.50 7.69
C LEU A 78 -7.69 -0.92 9.14
N ILE A 79 -6.64 -0.94 9.98
CA ILE A 79 -6.80 -1.21 11.42
C ILE A 79 -7.60 -0.09 12.07
N ALA A 80 -7.28 1.17 11.76
CA ALA A 80 -7.91 2.35 12.35
C ALA A 80 -9.38 2.54 11.94
N THR A 81 -9.87 1.87 10.89
CA THR A 81 -11.32 1.83 10.60
C THR A 81 -12.10 1.05 11.65
N GLY A 82 -11.42 0.21 12.45
CA GLY A 82 -12.04 -0.70 13.43
C GLY A 82 -12.73 -1.92 12.81
N ASN A 83 -12.92 -1.94 11.49
CA ASN A 83 -13.45 -3.06 10.74
C ASN A 83 -12.74 -3.16 9.38
N PRO A 84 -11.61 -3.89 9.30
CA PRO A 84 -10.89 -4.10 8.04
C PRO A 84 -11.74 -4.91 7.06
N GLU A 85 -12.06 -4.32 5.91
CA GLU A 85 -12.86 -4.94 4.85
C GLU A 85 -11.99 -5.26 3.62
N PHE A 86 -12.43 -6.22 2.80
CA PHE A 86 -11.97 -6.29 1.42
C PHE A 86 -12.56 -5.13 0.61
N PRO A 87 -11.84 -4.58 -0.37
CA PRO A 87 -12.40 -3.55 -1.24
C PRO A 87 -13.48 -4.15 -2.14
N THR A 88 -14.51 -3.37 -2.45
CA THR A 88 -15.50 -3.66 -3.49
C THR A 88 -14.92 -3.37 -4.87
N ARG A 89 -14.20 -2.25 -5.00
CA ARG A 89 -13.53 -1.85 -6.25
C ARG A 89 -12.33 -0.95 -5.99
N VAL A 90 -11.37 -0.98 -6.91
CA VAL A 90 -10.14 -0.19 -6.86
C VAL A 90 -9.82 0.38 -8.24
N ALA A 91 -9.41 1.65 -8.27
CA ALA A 91 -8.86 2.32 -9.44
C ALA A 91 -7.50 2.92 -9.10
N CYS A 92 -6.54 2.86 -10.02
CA CYS A 92 -5.22 3.45 -9.83
C CYS A 92 -4.70 4.08 -11.12
N ILE A 93 -4.00 5.20 -10.97
CA ILE A 93 -3.26 5.84 -12.06
C ILE A 93 -1.82 6.06 -11.60
N GLY A 94 -0.89 5.96 -12.55
CA GLY A 94 0.53 6.10 -12.32
C GLY A 94 1.23 6.78 -13.49
N THR A 95 2.38 7.38 -13.23
CA THR A 95 3.28 7.89 -14.27
C THR A 95 4.73 7.76 -13.82
N ARG A 96 5.66 7.79 -14.77
CA ARG A 96 7.11 7.74 -14.53
C ARG A 96 7.91 8.79 -15.32
N LYS A 97 7.29 9.96 -15.54
CA LYS A 97 7.81 10.96 -16.48
C LYS A 97 9.02 11.72 -15.94
N ILE A 98 9.25 11.72 -14.62
CA ILE A 98 10.40 12.39 -14.01
C ILE A 98 11.59 11.42 -13.93
N THR A 99 11.34 10.16 -13.58
CA THR A 99 12.36 9.10 -13.56
C THR A 99 12.01 7.98 -14.55
N PRO A 100 12.28 8.16 -15.86
CA PRO A 100 11.90 7.19 -16.90
C PRO A 100 12.83 5.97 -16.99
N ASP A 101 13.83 5.87 -16.11
CA ASP A 101 14.86 4.83 -16.02
C ASP A 101 14.39 3.53 -15.34
N ARG A 102 13.08 3.33 -15.27
CA ARG A 102 12.39 2.26 -14.53
C ARG A 102 11.10 1.90 -15.26
N ASP A 103 10.47 0.79 -14.89
CA ASP A 103 9.16 0.43 -15.44
C ASP A 103 8.02 1.00 -14.60
N VAL A 104 8.20 0.99 -13.28
CA VAL A 104 7.18 1.33 -12.28
C VAL A 104 6.91 2.84 -12.19
N PRO A 105 5.73 3.27 -11.72
CA PRO A 105 5.43 4.68 -11.51
C PRO A 105 6.35 5.36 -10.49
N ASP A 106 6.72 6.61 -10.77
CA ASP A 106 7.36 7.55 -9.84
C ASP A 106 6.34 8.39 -9.06
N ASN A 107 5.11 8.43 -9.55
CA ASN A 107 3.98 9.10 -8.92
C ASN A 107 2.70 8.30 -9.21
N THR A 108 1.98 7.90 -8.17
CA THR A 108 0.80 7.02 -8.24
C THR A 108 -0.32 7.48 -7.30
N GLN A 109 -1.56 7.30 -7.72
CA GLN A 109 -2.76 7.62 -6.92
C GLN A 109 -3.75 6.47 -7.02
N LEU A 110 -4.20 5.95 -5.88
CA LEU A 110 -5.21 4.89 -5.82
C LEU A 110 -6.45 5.33 -5.05
N LEU A 111 -7.58 4.83 -5.52
CA LEU A 111 -8.91 4.98 -4.91
C LEU A 111 -9.46 3.58 -4.65
N ALA A 112 -9.95 3.34 -3.44
CA ALA A 112 -10.63 2.10 -3.07
C ALA A 112 -12.00 2.41 -2.45
N GLU A 113 -13.01 1.62 -2.79
CA GLU A 113 -14.33 1.66 -2.16
C GLU A 113 -14.57 0.35 -1.40
N PHE A 114 -15.24 0.44 -0.26
CA PHE A 114 -15.52 -0.69 0.63
C PHE A 114 -17.04 -0.91 0.80
N PRO A 115 -17.47 -2.14 1.20
CA PRO A 115 -18.89 -2.46 1.39
C PRO A 115 -19.61 -1.55 2.40
N SER A 116 -18.90 -1.04 3.41
CA SER A 116 -19.44 -0.07 4.38
C SER A 116 -19.79 1.31 3.79
N GLY A 117 -19.39 1.58 2.53
CA GLY A 117 -19.50 2.90 1.91
C GLY A 117 -18.30 3.81 2.18
N LEU A 118 -17.31 3.34 2.95
CA LEU A 118 -16.02 4.01 3.07
C LEU A 118 -15.33 4.08 1.71
N CYS A 119 -14.78 5.25 1.39
CA CYS A 119 -13.78 5.41 0.34
C CYS A 119 -12.39 5.63 0.94
N MET A 120 -11.35 5.21 0.24
CA MET A 120 -9.96 5.45 0.63
C MET A 120 -9.18 6.07 -0.53
N ILE A 121 -8.42 7.12 -0.24
CA ILE A 121 -7.53 7.80 -1.19
C ILE A 121 -6.10 7.68 -0.67
N ILE A 122 -5.22 7.01 -1.41
CA ILE A 122 -3.80 6.93 -1.09
C ILE A 122 -2.97 7.47 -2.24
N THR A 123 -2.03 8.35 -1.92
CA THR A 123 -1.12 8.92 -2.90
C THR A 123 0.32 8.52 -2.58
N GLY A 124 1.08 8.21 -3.62
CA GLY A 124 2.49 7.88 -3.52
C GLY A 124 3.30 8.69 -4.51
N SER A 125 4.42 9.26 -4.07
CA SER A 125 5.38 9.91 -4.96
C SER A 125 6.80 9.67 -4.49
N THR A 126 7.70 9.43 -5.45
CA THR A 126 9.15 9.36 -5.26
C THR A 126 9.87 10.61 -5.75
N VAL A 127 9.11 11.58 -6.26
CA VAL A 127 9.61 12.78 -6.96
C VAL A 127 9.01 14.08 -6.41
N ASN A 128 8.27 14.00 -5.31
CA ASN A 128 7.75 15.13 -4.55
C ASN A 128 7.48 14.69 -3.11
N GLU A 129 8.01 15.44 -2.15
CA GLU A 129 7.93 15.12 -0.72
C GLU A 129 6.62 15.59 -0.06
N GLN A 130 5.84 16.44 -0.73
CA GLN A 130 4.61 17.01 -0.18
C GLN A 130 3.42 16.08 -0.42
N GLY A 131 2.70 15.77 0.66
CA GLY A 131 1.66 14.75 0.66
C GLY A 131 0.33 15.15 1.30
N LEU A 132 -0.54 14.15 1.42
CA LEU A 132 -1.79 14.24 2.15
C LEU A 132 -1.53 13.92 3.64
N GLY A 133 -2.20 14.65 4.53
CA GLY A 133 -2.26 14.27 5.94
C GLY A 133 -3.07 12.98 6.13
N GLN A 134 -2.72 12.20 7.16
CA GLN A 134 -3.43 10.99 7.53
C GLN A 134 -4.73 11.36 8.27
N VAL A 135 -5.87 11.04 7.66
CA VAL A 135 -7.20 11.47 8.14
C VAL A 135 -8.23 10.37 7.90
N ILE A 136 -9.09 10.11 8.88
CA ILE A 136 -10.31 9.30 8.72
C ILE A 136 -11.52 10.16 9.05
N ARG A 137 -12.38 10.38 8.06
CA ARG A 137 -13.61 11.15 8.19
C ARG A 137 -14.78 10.20 8.41
N GLY A 138 -15.56 10.48 9.45
CA GLY A 138 -16.89 9.92 9.64
C GLY A 138 -17.96 10.99 9.48
N HIS A 139 -19.22 10.58 9.53
CA HIS A 139 -20.36 11.48 9.39
C HIS A 139 -20.43 12.55 10.50
N GLU A 140 -20.03 12.20 11.72
CA GLU A 140 -20.19 13.04 12.91
C GLU A 140 -18.90 13.72 13.35
N ALA A 141 -17.74 13.14 13.01
CA ALA A 141 -16.44 13.64 13.43
C ALA A 141 -15.33 13.14 12.49
N THR A 142 -14.18 13.81 12.54
CA THR A 142 -12.99 13.49 11.78
C THR A 142 -11.81 13.20 12.72
N LEU A 143 -11.09 12.10 12.45
CA LEU A 143 -9.83 11.74 13.09
C LEU A 143 -8.66 12.29 12.28
N TYR A 144 -7.79 13.05 12.93
CA TYR A 144 -6.53 13.55 12.40
C TYR A 144 -5.39 12.86 13.11
N PHE A 145 -4.49 12.25 12.34
CA PHE A 145 -3.32 11.57 12.86
C PHE A 145 -2.08 12.41 12.52
N SER A 146 -1.20 12.60 13.51
CA SER A 146 0.03 13.37 13.33
C SER A 146 1.12 12.84 14.25
N GLY A 147 2.00 12.00 13.70
CA GLY A 147 3.07 11.36 14.49
C GLY A 147 2.48 10.46 15.58
N ASN A 148 2.70 10.83 16.85
CA ASN A 148 2.18 10.15 18.02
C ASN A 148 0.96 10.86 18.65
N THR A 149 0.30 11.74 17.90
CA THR A 149 -0.94 12.43 18.30
C THR A 149 -2.12 11.95 17.47
N LEU A 150 -3.26 11.78 18.14
CA LEU A 150 -4.57 11.56 17.55
C LEU A 150 -5.53 12.66 18.02
N GLU A 151 -6.17 13.33 17.08
CA GLU A 151 -7.21 14.31 17.37
C GLU A 151 -8.54 13.89 16.73
N MET A 152 -9.60 13.78 17.54
CA MET A 152 -10.97 13.61 17.08
C MET A 152 -11.69 14.96 17.15
N ARG A 153 -12.07 15.50 16.00
CA ARG A 153 -12.79 16.78 15.88
C ARG A 153 -14.22 16.52 15.43
N PRO A 154 -15.24 16.96 16.18
CA PRO A 154 -16.62 16.86 15.72
C PRO A 154 -16.84 17.73 14.48
N GLU A 155 -17.68 17.25 13.58
CA GLU A 155 -18.19 18.05 12.48
C GLU A 155 -19.12 19.13 13.04
N ARG A 156 -19.11 20.32 12.43
CA ARG A 156 -19.86 21.48 12.94
C ARG A 156 -21.34 21.17 13.26
N PRO A 157 -22.10 20.41 12.45
CA PRO A 157 -23.49 20.08 12.78
C PRO A 157 -23.68 19.15 13.98
N PHE A 158 -22.62 18.48 14.43
CA PHE A 158 -22.63 17.49 15.51
C PHE A 158 -21.88 17.96 16.76
N ALA A 159 -21.43 19.22 16.79
CA ALA A 159 -20.60 19.75 17.86
C ALA A 159 -21.26 19.76 19.25
N ASP A 160 -22.60 19.79 19.31
CA ASP A 160 -23.36 19.68 20.56
C ASP A 160 -23.61 18.22 20.99
N LEU A 161 -23.32 17.25 20.12
CA LEU A 161 -23.57 15.81 20.32
C LEU A 161 -22.28 15.01 20.54
N VAL A 162 -21.17 15.50 20.00
CA VAL A 162 -19.87 14.82 20.02
C VAL A 162 -18.81 15.76 20.54
N ASP A 163 -18.16 15.39 21.63
CA ASP A 163 -17.06 16.16 22.19
C ASP A 163 -15.76 15.95 21.40
N ARG A 164 -14.97 17.02 21.27
CA ARG A 164 -13.59 16.94 20.76
C ARG A 164 -12.72 16.15 21.73
N GLN A 165 -11.89 15.26 21.21
CA GLN A 165 -10.90 14.51 21.98
C GLN A 165 -9.51 14.67 21.37
N GLN A 166 -8.49 14.69 22.21
CA GLN A 166 -7.09 14.75 21.79
C GLN A 166 -6.27 13.82 22.66
N PHE A 167 -5.43 13.02 22.01
CA PHE A 167 -4.50 12.08 22.63
C PHE A 167 -3.11 12.43 22.12
N ASP A 168 -2.23 12.85 23.03
CA ASP A 168 -0.86 13.22 22.70
C ASP A 168 0.11 12.20 23.31
N ASN A 169 1.31 12.10 22.72
CA ASN A 169 2.38 11.22 23.21
C ASN A 169 1.94 9.75 23.33
N ILE A 170 1.21 9.25 22.33
CA ILE A 170 0.82 7.84 22.26
C ILE A 170 2.09 7.00 22.06
N GLU A 171 2.36 6.14 23.04
CA GLU A 171 3.50 5.23 23.03
C GLU A 171 3.05 3.75 23.07
N PRO A 172 3.82 2.80 22.51
CA PRO A 172 5.02 3.07 21.71
C PRO A 172 4.64 3.70 20.36
N GLY A 173 5.45 4.66 19.91
CA GLY A 173 5.43 5.11 18.51
C GLY A 173 5.89 4.01 17.55
N VAL A 174 6.47 4.39 16.40
CA VAL A 174 7.03 3.42 15.45
C VAL A 174 8.21 2.68 16.12
N SER A 175 8.00 1.40 16.48
CA SER A 175 8.98 0.62 17.25
C SER A 175 9.03 -0.84 16.79
N ILE A 176 10.14 -1.21 16.14
CA ILE A 176 10.44 -2.60 15.77
C ILE A 176 10.47 -3.52 17.00
N PRO A 177 11.15 -3.15 18.12
CA PRO A 177 11.13 -3.97 19.33
C PRO A 177 9.73 -4.23 19.87
N ALA A 178 8.84 -3.21 19.88
CA ALA A 178 7.46 -3.39 20.34
C ALA A 178 6.67 -4.33 19.41
N HIS A 179 6.88 -4.25 18.10
CA HIS A 179 6.24 -5.13 17.13
C HIS A 179 6.68 -6.60 17.31
N ILE A 180 7.98 -6.82 17.54
CA ILE A 180 8.54 -8.16 17.82
C ILE A 180 8.01 -8.68 19.17
N ALA A 181 7.94 -7.84 20.20
CA ALA A 181 7.39 -8.21 21.51
C ALA A 181 5.93 -8.65 21.39
N ASN A 182 5.10 -7.90 20.65
CA ASN A 182 3.71 -8.26 20.37
C ASN A 182 3.60 -9.64 19.72
N PHE A 183 4.45 -9.97 18.76
CA PHE A 183 4.44 -11.30 18.13
C PHE A 183 4.73 -12.42 19.13
N PHE A 184 5.75 -12.26 19.99
CA PHE A 184 6.05 -13.27 21.02
C PHE A 184 4.96 -13.37 22.09
N GLU A 185 4.36 -12.26 22.51
CA GLU A 185 3.21 -12.26 23.41
C GLU A 185 2.02 -12.99 22.80
N SER A 186 1.72 -12.74 21.52
CA SER A 186 0.67 -13.43 20.78
C SER A 186 0.83 -14.95 20.78
N ILE A 187 2.06 -15.44 20.61
CA ILE A 187 2.37 -16.87 20.70
C ILE A 187 2.13 -17.40 22.12
N ARG A 188 2.65 -16.69 23.14
CA ARG A 188 2.56 -17.14 24.54
C ARG A 188 1.13 -17.14 25.08
N GLU A 189 0.34 -16.15 24.69
CA GLU A 189 -1.02 -15.95 25.17
C GLU A 189 -2.08 -16.55 24.25
N ASN A 190 -1.68 -17.12 23.10
CA ASN A 190 -2.58 -17.65 22.09
C ASN A 190 -3.62 -16.61 21.62
N LYS A 191 -3.14 -15.40 21.28
CA LYS A 191 -3.96 -14.29 20.76
C LYS A 191 -3.44 -13.82 19.41
N ALA A 192 -4.30 -13.20 18.60
CA ALA A 192 -3.88 -12.60 17.33
C ALA A 192 -2.85 -11.46 17.55
N PRO A 193 -1.81 -11.33 16.71
CA PRO A 193 -0.94 -10.16 16.73
C PRO A 193 -1.66 -8.94 16.16
N ASN A 194 -1.15 -7.75 16.47
CA ASN A 194 -1.71 -6.49 15.98
C ASN A 194 -1.69 -6.43 14.44
N GLY A 195 -0.60 -6.92 13.82
CA GLY A 195 -0.47 -7.08 12.37
C GLY A 195 -0.76 -8.52 11.93
N ASN A 196 -2.00 -8.97 12.05
CA ASN A 196 -2.38 -10.34 11.68
C ASN A 196 -2.56 -10.52 10.16
N ILE A 197 -2.62 -11.79 9.75
CA ILE A 197 -2.73 -12.18 8.34
C ILE A 197 -4.03 -11.71 7.67
N ASP A 198 -5.12 -11.59 8.42
CA ASP A 198 -6.41 -11.16 7.87
C ASP A 198 -6.35 -9.72 7.35
N VAL A 199 -5.77 -8.81 8.13
CA VAL A 199 -5.59 -7.42 7.68
C VAL A 199 -4.55 -7.34 6.56
N ALA A 200 -3.48 -8.13 6.64
CA ALA A 200 -2.46 -8.19 5.61
C ALA A 200 -3.03 -8.61 4.24
N ILE A 201 -3.90 -9.63 4.18
CA ILE A 201 -4.51 -10.09 2.93
C ILE A 201 -5.43 -9.01 2.33
N ARG A 202 -6.17 -8.26 3.17
CA ARG A 202 -7.03 -7.15 2.71
C ARG A 202 -6.21 -6.00 2.15
N CYS A 203 -5.15 -5.61 2.86
CA CYS A 203 -4.18 -4.62 2.40
C CYS A 203 -3.57 -5.03 1.05
N GLN A 204 -3.09 -6.28 0.96
CA GLN A 204 -2.46 -6.77 -0.25
C GLN A 204 -3.44 -6.85 -1.43
N THR A 205 -4.71 -7.20 -1.17
CA THR A 205 -5.75 -7.20 -2.22
C THR A 205 -5.93 -5.81 -2.82
N ILE A 206 -5.94 -4.75 -2.00
CA ILE A 206 -6.02 -3.36 -2.49
C ILE A 206 -4.81 -3.03 -3.35
N ILE A 207 -3.60 -3.37 -2.91
CA ILE A 207 -2.35 -3.08 -3.62
C ILE A 207 -2.28 -3.82 -4.95
N SER A 208 -2.58 -5.12 -4.96
CA SER A 208 -2.58 -5.92 -6.19
C SER A 208 -3.63 -5.46 -7.17
N MET A 209 -4.83 -5.11 -6.71
CA MET A 209 -5.86 -4.52 -7.57
C MET A 209 -5.45 -3.14 -8.10
N ALA A 210 -4.78 -2.32 -7.30
CA ALA A 210 -4.28 -1.02 -7.73
C ALA A 210 -3.18 -1.20 -8.80
N GLU A 211 -2.26 -2.13 -8.62
CA GLU A 211 -1.22 -2.44 -9.62
C GLU A 211 -1.87 -2.87 -10.93
N MET A 212 -2.79 -3.82 -10.87
CA MET A 212 -3.51 -4.28 -12.05
C MET A 212 -4.31 -3.16 -12.70
N SER A 213 -4.95 -2.29 -11.91
CA SER A 213 -5.74 -1.18 -12.43
C SER A 213 -4.88 -0.19 -13.21
N GLU A 214 -3.71 0.16 -12.68
CA GLU A 214 -2.75 1.05 -13.34
C GLU A 214 -2.22 0.42 -14.63
N ARG A 215 -1.81 -0.85 -14.58
CA ARG A 215 -1.16 -1.55 -15.69
C ARG A 215 -2.13 -1.90 -16.82
N LEU A 216 -3.39 -2.18 -16.50
CA LEU A 216 -4.43 -2.54 -17.49
C LEU A 216 -5.28 -1.35 -17.93
N GLY A 217 -5.21 -0.22 -17.22
CA GLY A 217 -6.06 0.94 -17.48
C GLY A 217 -7.54 0.70 -17.16
N GLU A 218 -7.83 -0.21 -16.23
CA GLU A 218 -9.18 -0.69 -15.92
C GLU A 218 -9.46 -0.52 -14.42
N MET A 219 -10.68 -0.08 -14.05
CA MET A 219 -11.12 -0.18 -12.66
C MET A 219 -11.57 -1.61 -12.37
N LEU A 220 -11.09 -2.18 -11.27
CA LEU A 220 -11.32 -3.57 -10.92
C LEU A 220 -12.29 -3.70 -9.76
N TYR A 221 -13.16 -4.70 -9.86
CA TYR A 221 -14.10 -5.11 -8.82
C TYR A 221 -13.66 -6.43 -8.22
N PHE A 222 -13.89 -6.62 -6.93
CA PHE A 222 -13.46 -7.81 -6.21
C PHE A 222 -14.62 -8.47 -5.47
N ASP A 223 -14.78 -9.78 -5.68
CA ASP A 223 -15.70 -10.60 -4.91
C ASP A 223 -14.94 -11.26 -3.73
N PRO A 224 -15.22 -10.89 -2.47
CA PRO A 224 -14.52 -11.45 -1.32
C PRO A 224 -14.80 -12.93 -1.06
N THR A 225 -15.90 -13.47 -1.61
CA THR A 225 -16.29 -14.87 -1.46
C THR A 225 -15.55 -15.74 -2.46
N THR A 226 -15.58 -15.37 -3.74
CA THR A 226 -14.98 -16.16 -4.83
C THR A 226 -13.52 -15.79 -5.11
N ARG A 227 -13.05 -14.65 -4.58
CA ARG A 227 -11.73 -14.04 -4.86
C ARG A 227 -11.51 -13.66 -6.33
N LYS A 228 -12.59 -13.56 -7.11
CA LYS A 228 -12.54 -13.20 -8.52
C LYS A 228 -12.47 -11.69 -8.73
N LEU A 229 -11.84 -11.29 -9.83
CA LEU A 229 -11.73 -9.91 -10.28
C LEU A 229 -12.55 -9.70 -11.55
N THR A 230 -13.26 -8.57 -11.66
CA THR A 230 -14.01 -8.20 -12.86
C THR A 230 -13.83 -6.73 -13.23
N THR A 231 -14.09 -6.39 -14.50
CA THR A 231 -14.26 -5.00 -14.94
C THR A 231 -15.63 -4.46 -14.56
N GLY A 232 -15.85 -3.15 -14.74
CA GLY A 232 -17.18 -2.55 -14.62
C GLY A 232 -18.26 -3.10 -15.57
N SER A 233 -17.86 -3.80 -16.65
CA SER A 233 -18.78 -4.51 -17.54
C SER A 233 -19.07 -5.96 -17.13
N GLY A 234 -18.47 -6.43 -16.02
CA GLY A 234 -18.61 -7.81 -15.52
C GLY A 234 -17.72 -8.83 -16.23
N ARG A 235 -16.76 -8.40 -17.05
CA ARG A 235 -15.77 -9.30 -17.65
C ARG A 235 -14.79 -9.75 -16.57
N GLU A 236 -14.66 -11.07 -16.37
CA GLU A 236 -13.64 -11.64 -15.47
C GLU A 236 -12.23 -11.34 -15.98
N ILE A 237 -11.35 -10.98 -15.05
CA ILE A 237 -9.93 -10.71 -15.30
C ILE A 237 -9.12 -11.64 -14.41
N GLU A 238 -8.19 -12.37 -15.02
CA GLU A 238 -7.22 -13.15 -14.26
C GLU A 238 -6.21 -12.22 -13.55
N PRO A 239 -5.86 -12.49 -12.28
CA PRO A 239 -4.81 -11.75 -11.59
C PRO A 239 -3.52 -11.74 -12.40
N ILE A 240 -2.91 -10.56 -12.59
CA ILE A 240 -1.57 -10.50 -13.18
C ILE A 240 -0.56 -10.89 -12.10
N THR A 241 0.40 -11.73 -12.46
CA THR A 241 1.56 -12.05 -11.65
C THR A 241 2.82 -11.52 -12.34
N TYR A 242 3.92 -11.54 -11.61
CA TYR A 242 5.25 -11.44 -12.20
C TYR A 242 5.39 -12.55 -13.27
N GLY A 243 5.73 -12.17 -14.50
CA GLY A 243 5.71 -12.98 -15.71
C GLY A 243 4.44 -12.93 -16.61
N THR A 244 3.33 -12.31 -16.21
CA THR A 244 2.07 -12.37 -17.00
C THR A 244 2.01 -11.40 -18.19
N LEU A 245 2.60 -10.21 -18.06
CA LEU A 245 2.61 -9.17 -19.09
C LEU A 245 4.01 -9.01 -19.70
N GLU A 246 4.13 -8.37 -20.87
CA GLU A 246 5.40 -8.22 -21.59
C GLU A 246 6.53 -7.55 -20.78
N LEU A 247 6.18 -6.61 -19.90
CA LEU A 247 7.12 -5.94 -18.98
C LEU A 247 7.24 -6.63 -17.61
N SER A 248 6.54 -7.75 -17.40
CA SER A 248 6.55 -8.52 -16.16
C SER A 248 7.57 -9.66 -16.18
#